data_AF-A0A7Y1ZAA4-F1
#
_entry.id   AF-A0A7Y1ZAA4-F1
#
_cell.length_a   1.000
_cell.length_b   1.000
_cell.length_c   1.000
_cell.angle_alpha   90.00
_cell.angle_beta   90.00
_cell.angle_gamma   90.00
#
_symmetry.space_group_name_H-M   'P 1'
#
loop_
_entity.id
_entity.type
_entity.pdbx_description
1 polymer ?
#
loop_
_entity_poly.entity_id
_entity_poly.type
_entity_poly.pdbx_seq_one_letter_code
_entity_poly.pdbx_strand_id
1 'polypeptide(L)'
;MHFKFVILFLCIALYSCKEVKETKTSEIPIENEETSLYAEKFRPQFHFSPPEKWMNDPNGLVYHNGIYHLFYQFYPEDVVWGPMHWGHAVSEDLIHWEHKPIALYPDELGYIFSGSAVVDIENTSEFGTAENPPLVAIYTYHLMEGEKAGRNDFQTQGIAFSLDNGETWTKYEGNPVIGNTDIRDFRDPKVFWDEERSKWVMALVAGDHVKLYDSSNLKDWRLLSEFGKEVGAHGGVWECPDLFKLKVEESEEEKWVLLVSINPGAPNGGSGTQYFVGDWDGTTFSSNQSHEWIDLGRDNYAGVTFNNVPDDTRKFIGWMSNWDYAQSTPTKGWRSAMTLPRDVT
;
A
#
# COMPACT_ATOMS: atom_id res chain seq x y z
N MET A 1 -68.84 -46.77 -71.50
CA MET A 1 -68.21 -46.38 -70.22
C MET A 1 -66.93 -47.19 -70.08
N HIS A 2 -65.79 -46.62 -70.48
CA HIS A 2 -64.55 -47.36 -70.70
C HIS A 2 -63.66 -47.39 -69.46
N PHE A 3 -63.27 -48.60 -69.05
CA PHE A 3 -62.18 -48.90 -68.12
C PHE A 3 -60.83 -48.49 -68.74
N LYS A 4 -60.02 -47.73 -68.01
CA LYS A 4 -58.58 -47.55 -68.31
C LYS A 4 -57.76 -47.95 -67.10
N PHE A 5 -57.01 -49.04 -67.28
CA PHE A 5 -55.83 -49.42 -66.51
C PHE A 5 -54.75 -48.35 -66.68
N VAL A 6 -54.17 -47.86 -65.59
CA VAL A 6 -52.83 -47.24 -65.60
C VAL A 6 -52.04 -47.80 -64.42
N ILE A 7 -50.91 -48.38 -64.79
CA ILE A 7 -49.93 -49.07 -63.95
C ILE A 7 -49.12 -48.04 -63.16
N LEU A 8 -49.00 -48.28 -61.86
CA LEU A 8 -48.22 -47.50 -60.89
C LEU A 8 -46.73 -47.81 -61.08
N PHE A 9 -45.93 -46.83 -61.51
CA PHE A 9 -44.47 -46.95 -61.55
C PHE A 9 -43.89 -46.63 -60.17
N LEU A 10 -43.20 -47.62 -59.61
CA LEU A 10 -42.50 -47.59 -58.34
C LEU A 10 -41.10 -46.98 -58.56
N CYS A 11 -40.86 -45.75 -58.07
CA CYS A 11 -39.51 -45.18 -57.97
C CYS A 11 -39.05 -45.25 -56.52
N ILE A 12 -38.14 -46.19 -56.25
CA ILE A 12 -37.44 -46.35 -54.97
C ILE A 12 -36.27 -45.36 -54.95
N ALA A 13 -36.38 -44.30 -54.15
CA ALA A 13 -35.25 -43.44 -53.82
C ALA A 13 -34.70 -43.85 -52.46
N LEU A 14 -33.51 -44.47 -52.47
CA LEU A 14 -32.75 -44.82 -51.27
C LEU A 14 -32.15 -43.54 -50.68
N TYR A 15 -32.74 -43.04 -49.60
CA TYR A 15 -32.12 -42.02 -48.75
C TYR A 15 -31.18 -42.70 -47.76
N SER A 16 -29.87 -42.49 -47.95
CA SER A 16 -28.83 -42.80 -46.97
C SER A 16 -28.66 -41.57 -46.05
N CYS A 17 -29.35 -41.55 -44.92
CA CYS A 17 -29.09 -40.60 -43.85
C CYS A 17 -28.11 -41.22 -42.85
N LYS A 18 -26.87 -40.72 -42.86
CA LYS A 18 -25.88 -40.95 -41.81
C LYS A 18 -26.32 -40.12 -40.59
N GLU A 19 -26.72 -40.79 -39.50
CA GLU A 19 -26.96 -40.13 -38.22
C GLU A 19 -25.67 -39.50 -37.72
N VAL A 20 -25.64 -38.17 -37.67
CA VAL A 20 -24.63 -37.41 -36.92
C VAL A 20 -25.07 -37.49 -35.46
N LYS A 21 -24.32 -38.22 -34.63
CA LYS A 21 -24.45 -38.14 -33.17
C LYS A 21 -24.05 -36.74 -32.74
N GLU A 22 -25.02 -35.92 -32.34
CA GLU A 22 -24.78 -34.74 -31.53
C GLU A 22 -24.23 -35.20 -30.18
N THR A 23 -22.92 -35.06 -30.01
CA THR A 23 -22.31 -35.06 -28.69
C THR A 23 -22.81 -33.81 -27.98
N LYS A 24 -23.70 -33.97 -27.00
CA LYS A 24 -24.02 -32.91 -26.03
C LYS A 24 -22.72 -32.53 -25.32
N THR A 25 -22.06 -31.49 -25.77
CA THR A 25 -21.18 -30.69 -24.93
C THR A 25 -22.08 -30.07 -23.87
N SER A 26 -22.02 -30.60 -22.65
CA SER A 26 -22.44 -29.83 -21.49
C SER A 26 -21.49 -28.63 -21.43
N GLU A 27 -21.97 -27.48 -21.89
CA GLU A 27 -21.37 -26.21 -21.51
C GLU A 27 -21.50 -26.13 -19.98
N ILE A 28 -20.41 -26.44 -19.29
CA ILE A 28 -20.22 -26.02 -17.91
C ILE A 28 -20.02 -24.50 -18.02
N PRO A 29 -20.90 -23.66 -17.46
CA PRO A 29 -20.58 -22.24 -17.38
C PRO A 29 -19.42 -22.12 -16.39
N ILE A 30 -18.21 -21.96 -16.94
CA ILE A 30 -17.12 -21.37 -16.19
C ILE A 30 -17.44 -19.88 -16.17
N GLU A 31 -18.30 -19.46 -15.24
CA GLU A 31 -18.31 -18.06 -14.82
C GLU A 31 -16.96 -17.82 -14.14
N ASN A 32 -16.00 -17.28 -14.91
CA ASN A 32 -14.75 -16.78 -14.36
C ASN A 32 -15.09 -15.60 -13.44
N GLU A 33 -15.13 -15.81 -12.12
CA GLU A 33 -15.33 -14.74 -11.12
C GLU A 33 -14.37 -13.55 -11.34
N GLU A 34 -13.15 -13.80 -11.86
CA GLU A 34 -12.18 -12.75 -12.22
C GLU A 34 -12.67 -11.80 -13.33
N THR A 35 -13.45 -12.30 -14.31
CA THR A 35 -14.01 -11.45 -15.37
C THR A 35 -15.17 -10.57 -14.89
N SER A 36 -15.78 -10.92 -13.75
CA SER A 36 -16.84 -10.15 -13.11
C SER A 36 -16.28 -8.97 -12.29
N LEU A 37 -15.17 -9.17 -11.56
CA LEU A 37 -14.59 -8.16 -10.66
C LEU A 37 -14.26 -6.85 -11.39
N TYR A 38 -13.66 -6.93 -12.58
CA TYR A 38 -13.24 -5.77 -13.38
C TYR A 38 -14.29 -5.23 -14.37
N ALA A 39 -15.50 -5.77 -14.34
CA ALA A 39 -16.61 -5.30 -15.20
C ALA A 39 -17.41 -4.14 -14.58
N GLU A 40 -17.14 -3.78 -13.31
CA GLU A 40 -17.82 -2.68 -12.64
C GLU A 40 -17.51 -1.33 -13.32
N LYS A 41 -18.55 -0.52 -13.56
CA LYS A 41 -18.46 0.74 -14.34
C LYS A 41 -17.27 1.66 -14.02
N PHE A 42 -16.87 1.72 -12.74
CA PHE A 42 -15.84 2.63 -12.27
C PHE A 42 -14.55 1.91 -11.84
N ARG A 43 -14.44 0.58 -11.98
CA ARG A 43 -13.23 -0.14 -11.57
C ARG A 43 -12.09 0.13 -12.55
N PRO A 44 -10.94 0.65 -12.08
CA PRO A 44 -9.77 0.83 -12.91
C PRO A 44 -9.28 -0.51 -13.44
N GLN A 45 -8.72 -0.50 -14.66
CA GLN A 45 -8.22 -1.71 -15.31
C GLN A 45 -6.72 -1.94 -15.08
N PHE A 46 -5.98 -0.88 -14.69
CA PHE A 46 -4.52 -0.91 -14.56
C PHE A 46 -4.00 -0.19 -13.29
N HIS A 47 -4.91 0.40 -12.50
CA HIS A 47 -4.58 0.86 -11.16
C HIS A 47 -4.99 -0.22 -10.17
N PHE A 48 -4.21 -0.43 -9.12
CA PHE A 48 -4.61 -1.32 -8.05
C PHE A 48 -5.88 -0.80 -7.35
N SER A 49 -6.81 -1.71 -7.08
CA SER A 49 -7.97 -1.49 -6.21
C SER A 49 -8.21 -2.77 -5.39
N PRO A 50 -8.69 -2.68 -4.13
CA PRO A 50 -9.00 -3.89 -3.39
C PRO A 50 -10.16 -4.63 -4.08
N PRO A 51 -10.25 -5.97 -3.98
CA PRO A 51 -11.32 -6.71 -4.64
C PRO A 51 -12.70 -6.24 -4.16
N GLU A 52 -12.79 -5.83 -2.90
CA GLU A 52 -13.99 -5.32 -2.28
C GLU A 52 -13.65 -4.28 -1.19
N LYS A 53 -14.67 -3.60 -0.66
CA LYS A 53 -14.63 -2.79 0.56
C LYS A 53 -13.71 -1.57 0.50
N TRP A 54 -13.18 -1.13 1.63
CA TRP A 54 -12.47 0.15 1.76
C TRP A 54 -10.96 -0.03 1.74
N MET A 55 -10.28 0.79 0.93
CA MET A 55 -8.84 1.00 0.98
C MET A 55 -8.51 2.49 1.13
N ASN A 56 -7.41 2.82 1.81
CA ASN A 56 -6.74 4.11 1.71
C ASN A 56 -5.23 3.97 1.49
N ASP A 57 -4.41 4.47 2.42
CA ASP A 57 -2.97 4.68 2.28
C ASP A 57 -2.21 3.43 1.83
N PRO A 58 -1.22 3.55 0.92
CA PRO A 58 -0.26 2.49 0.66
C PRO A 58 0.69 2.34 1.86
N ASN A 59 0.93 1.09 2.23
CA ASN A 59 1.76 0.70 3.37
C ASN A 59 2.80 -0.32 2.96
N GLY A 60 3.83 -0.48 3.78
CA GLY A 60 4.69 -1.66 3.73
C GLY A 60 5.40 -1.89 2.38
N LEU A 61 5.56 -0.85 1.56
CA LEU A 61 6.05 -1.01 0.19
C LEU A 61 7.49 -1.52 0.19
N VAL A 62 7.69 -2.76 -0.25
CA VAL A 62 9.00 -3.40 -0.24
C VAL A 62 9.15 -4.33 -1.44
N TYR A 63 10.33 -4.33 -2.05
CA TYR A 63 10.71 -5.29 -3.07
C TYR A 63 11.60 -6.37 -2.45
N HIS A 64 11.25 -7.63 -2.67
CA HIS A 64 12.06 -8.76 -2.20
C HIS A 64 11.88 -9.97 -3.12
N ASN A 65 12.99 -10.66 -3.45
CA ASN A 65 12.99 -11.89 -4.25
C ASN A 65 12.21 -11.82 -5.58
N GLY A 66 12.35 -10.72 -6.33
CA GLY A 66 11.67 -10.57 -7.62
C GLY A 66 10.28 -9.92 -7.54
N ILE A 67 9.76 -9.69 -6.33
CA ILE A 67 8.35 -9.36 -6.10
C ILE A 67 8.23 -8.00 -5.42
N TYR A 68 7.36 -7.14 -5.94
CA TYR A 68 6.89 -5.93 -5.27
C TYR A 68 5.72 -6.26 -4.36
N HIS A 69 5.84 -5.93 -3.08
CA HIS A 69 4.77 -6.06 -2.10
C HIS A 69 4.10 -4.71 -1.89
N LEU A 70 2.78 -4.67 -2.12
CA LEU A 70 1.91 -3.54 -1.78
C LEU A 70 1.04 -3.95 -0.60
N PHE A 71 1.25 -3.32 0.56
CA PHE A 71 0.28 -3.35 1.63
C PHE A 71 -0.54 -2.06 1.59
N TYR A 72 -1.69 -2.06 2.24
CA TYR A 72 -2.55 -0.88 2.25
C TYR A 72 -3.50 -0.90 3.44
N GLN A 73 -3.89 0.28 3.91
CA GLN A 73 -4.95 0.41 4.90
C GLN A 73 -6.23 -0.20 4.34
N PHE A 74 -6.79 -1.19 5.03
CA PHE A 74 -7.93 -1.96 4.56
C PHE A 74 -8.99 -2.14 5.65
N TYR A 75 -10.27 -2.02 5.29
CA TYR A 75 -11.38 -2.43 6.16
C TYR A 75 -12.28 -3.42 5.42
N PRO A 76 -12.34 -4.70 5.85
CA PRO A 76 -13.05 -5.75 5.13
C PRO A 76 -14.57 -5.76 5.34
N GLU A 77 -15.13 -4.94 6.23
CA GLU A 77 -16.56 -5.04 6.55
C GLU A 77 -17.42 -4.02 5.80
N ASP A 78 -16.89 -2.85 5.48
CA ASP A 78 -17.63 -1.76 4.82
C ASP A 78 -16.79 -1.05 3.75
N VAL A 79 -17.45 -0.31 2.89
CA VAL A 79 -16.85 0.59 1.88
C VAL A 79 -16.54 1.97 2.45
N VAL A 80 -16.63 2.18 3.76
CA VAL A 80 -16.22 3.41 4.45
C VAL A 80 -15.16 3.07 5.50
N TRP A 81 -14.42 4.08 5.96
CA TRP A 81 -13.36 3.87 6.93
C TRP A 81 -13.85 3.21 8.24
N GLY A 82 -13.03 2.34 8.83
CA GLY A 82 -13.37 1.58 10.04
C GLY A 82 -12.13 0.98 10.72
N PRO A 83 -12.29 -0.08 11.52
CA PRO A 83 -11.17 -0.87 12.07
C PRO A 83 -10.15 -1.29 11.01
N MET A 84 -9.01 -0.61 10.98
CA MET A 84 -8.00 -0.76 9.92
C MET A 84 -7.15 -2.01 10.11
N HIS A 85 -6.94 -2.70 8.99
CA HIS A 85 -6.04 -3.82 8.77
C HIS A 85 -4.98 -3.40 7.75
N TRP A 86 -3.95 -4.23 7.55
CA TRP A 86 -3.16 -4.18 6.32
C TRP A 86 -3.63 -5.25 5.35
N GLY A 87 -4.28 -4.81 4.26
CA GLY A 87 -4.47 -5.63 3.07
C GLY A 87 -3.13 -5.85 2.36
N HIS A 88 -3.06 -6.85 1.47
CA HIS A 88 -1.82 -7.21 0.79
C HIS A 88 -2.08 -7.63 -0.66
N ALA A 89 -1.20 -7.18 -1.55
CA ALA A 89 -1.08 -7.65 -2.92
C ALA A 89 0.38 -7.68 -3.35
N VAL A 90 0.68 -8.49 -4.35
CA VAL A 90 2.02 -8.61 -4.93
C VAL A 90 2.01 -8.43 -6.43
N SER A 91 3.13 -7.98 -7.00
CA SER A 91 3.30 -7.81 -8.44
C SER A 91 4.75 -8.00 -8.85
N GLU A 92 4.98 -8.53 -10.06
CA GLU A 92 6.31 -8.56 -10.68
C GLU A 92 6.59 -7.31 -11.53
N ASP A 93 5.54 -6.62 -11.97
CA ASP A 93 5.63 -5.54 -12.98
C ASP A 93 4.94 -4.23 -12.58
N LEU A 94 4.42 -4.15 -11.34
CA LEU A 94 3.70 -3.01 -10.77
C LEU A 94 2.36 -2.66 -11.43
N ILE A 95 1.87 -3.50 -12.34
CA ILE A 95 0.61 -3.31 -13.07
C ILE A 95 -0.35 -4.47 -12.82
N HIS A 96 0.13 -5.70 -12.90
CA HIS A 96 -0.65 -6.90 -12.63
C HIS A 96 -0.46 -7.32 -11.18
N TRP A 97 -1.53 -7.26 -10.40
CA TRP A 97 -1.50 -7.51 -8.95
C TRP A 97 -2.23 -8.80 -8.60
N GLU A 98 -1.54 -9.69 -7.88
CA GLU A 98 -2.14 -10.84 -7.21
C GLU A 98 -2.58 -10.43 -5.80
N HIS A 99 -3.87 -10.57 -5.49
CA HIS A 99 -4.38 -10.30 -4.16
C HIS A 99 -3.99 -11.42 -3.19
N LYS A 100 -3.47 -11.03 -2.03
CA LYS A 100 -3.11 -11.94 -0.94
C LYS A 100 -4.09 -11.81 0.22
N PRO A 101 -4.13 -12.77 1.16
CA PRO A 101 -4.86 -12.62 2.40
C PRO A 101 -4.44 -11.34 3.16
N ILE A 102 -5.29 -10.86 4.06
CA ILE A 102 -4.94 -9.74 4.96
C ILE A 102 -3.66 -10.12 5.75
N ALA A 103 -2.69 -9.21 5.73
CA ALA A 103 -1.38 -9.43 6.34
C ALA A 103 -1.38 -9.16 7.85
N LEU A 104 -1.97 -8.04 8.29
CA LEU A 104 -2.02 -7.65 9.69
C LEU A 104 -3.44 -7.31 10.11
N TYR A 105 -3.89 -7.95 11.18
CA TYR A 105 -5.20 -7.74 11.80
C TYR A 105 -5.07 -6.89 13.07
N PRO A 106 -6.08 -6.07 13.45
CA PRO A 106 -6.17 -5.48 14.78
C PRO A 106 -6.07 -6.52 15.90
N ASP A 107 -5.60 -6.09 17.07
CA ASP A 107 -5.56 -6.89 18.30
C ASP A 107 -5.88 -6.02 19.53
N GLU A 108 -5.56 -6.49 20.74
CA GLU A 108 -5.78 -5.73 21.97
C GLU A 108 -5.04 -4.39 22.05
N LEU A 109 -3.96 -4.18 21.26
CA LEU A 109 -3.24 -2.91 21.22
C LEU A 109 -3.92 -1.89 20.28
N GLY A 110 -4.79 -2.35 19.39
CA GLY A 110 -5.67 -1.50 18.59
C GLY A 110 -5.68 -1.83 17.11
N TYR A 111 -6.16 -0.87 16.32
CA TYR A 111 -6.19 -0.96 14.87
C TYR A 111 -4.78 -0.83 14.29
N ILE A 112 -4.58 -1.37 13.09
CA ILE A 112 -3.30 -1.31 12.38
C ILE A 112 -3.35 -0.13 11.42
N PHE A 113 -2.66 0.94 11.79
CA PHE A 113 -2.50 2.16 10.99
C PHE A 113 -1.29 2.06 10.07
N SER A 114 -1.06 3.11 9.28
CA SER A 114 -0.06 3.14 8.22
C SER A 114 1.36 2.91 8.73
N GLY A 115 2.26 2.59 7.80
CA GLY A 115 3.65 2.26 8.10
C GLY A 115 4.40 1.68 6.92
N SER A 116 5.58 1.13 7.18
CA SER A 116 6.53 0.69 6.16
C SER A 116 7.02 -0.74 6.41
N ALA A 117 7.73 -1.31 5.44
CA ALA A 117 8.38 -2.60 5.58
C ALA A 117 9.80 -2.55 5.03
N VAL A 118 10.68 -3.36 5.61
CA VAL A 118 12.10 -3.46 5.24
C VAL A 118 12.49 -4.93 5.12
N VAL A 119 13.56 -5.19 4.36
CA VAL A 119 14.26 -6.48 4.35
C VAL A 119 15.43 -6.36 5.32
N ASP A 120 15.42 -7.11 6.43
CA ASP A 120 16.51 -7.08 7.42
C ASP A 120 17.59 -8.10 7.02
N ILE A 121 18.35 -7.75 5.98
CA ILE A 121 19.34 -8.62 5.32
C ILE A 121 20.36 -9.17 6.32
N GLU A 122 20.84 -8.31 7.22
CA GLU A 122 21.84 -8.67 8.23
C GLU A 122 21.23 -9.32 9.48
N ASN A 123 19.91 -9.59 9.46
CA ASN A 123 19.15 -10.18 10.56
C ASN A 123 19.41 -9.48 11.91
N THR A 124 19.50 -8.15 11.89
CA THR A 124 19.77 -7.31 13.06
C THR A 124 18.65 -7.38 14.11
N SER A 125 17.43 -7.72 13.67
CA SER A 125 16.28 -7.96 14.52
C SER A 125 16.27 -9.34 15.18
N GLU A 126 17.13 -10.27 14.74
CA GLU A 126 17.16 -11.65 15.21
C GLU A 126 15.84 -12.42 15.01
N PHE A 127 14.95 -11.98 14.12
CA PHE A 127 13.70 -12.69 13.83
C PHE A 127 13.86 -13.83 12.83
N GLY A 128 14.84 -13.74 11.95
CA GLY A 128 15.15 -14.75 10.93
C GLY A 128 16.55 -15.32 11.11
N THR A 129 17.23 -15.52 9.98
CA THR A 129 18.60 -16.04 9.90
C THR A 129 19.36 -15.36 8.78
N ALA A 130 20.69 -15.49 8.71
CA ALA A 130 21.47 -14.95 7.59
C ALA A 130 21.05 -15.57 6.25
N GLU A 131 20.64 -16.85 6.24
CA GLU A 131 20.19 -17.56 5.04
C GLU A 131 18.72 -17.30 4.69
N ASN A 132 17.93 -16.78 5.64
CA ASN A 132 16.53 -16.41 5.45
C ASN A 132 16.25 -15.12 6.24
N PRO A 133 16.69 -13.96 5.71
CA PRO A 133 16.47 -12.67 6.37
C PRO A 133 14.97 -12.36 6.42
N PRO A 134 14.48 -11.80 7.53
CA PRO A 134 13.06 -11.51 7.68
C PRO A 134 12.66 -10.26 6.87
N LEU A 135 11.43 -10.26 6.36
CA LEU A 135 10.73 -9.00 6.14
C LEU A 135 10.23 -8.50 7.49
N VAL A 136 10.39 -7.21 7.76
CA VAL A 136 9.90 -6.58 9.00
C VAL A 136 9.00 -5.42 8.62
N ALA A 137 7.74 -5.48 9.08
CA ALA A 137 6.76 -4.41 8.99
C ALA A 137 6.83 -3.58 10.26
N ILE A 138 6.82 -2.26 10.11
CA ILE A 138 6.78 -1.28 11.18
C ILE A 138 5.55 -0.42 10.94
N TYR A 139 4.66 -0.35 11.93
CA TYR A 139 3.34 0.23 11.76
C TYR A 139 2.86 0.91 13.03
N THR A 140 1.84 1.73 12.90
CA THR A 140 1.19 2.35 14.06
C THR A 140 0.06 1.47 14.60
N TYR A 141 0.04 1.24 15.90
CA TYR A 141 -1.17 0.85 16.62
C TYR A 141 -2.00 2.07 16.94
N HIS A 142 -3.31 1.99 16.69
CA HIS A 142 -4.27 3.02 17.07
C HIS A 142 -5.32 2.45 18.04
N LEU A 143 -5.27 2.88 19.31
CA LEU A 143 -6.22 2.48 20.34
C LEU A 143 -7.47 3.38 20.32
N MET A 144 -8.52 2.92 19.64
CA MET A 144 -9.78 3.65 19.47
C MET A 144 -10.46 4.05 20.80
N GLU A 145 -10.31 3.25 21.86
CA GLU A 145 -10.81 3.62 23.20
C GLU A 145 -10.10 4.85 23.76
N GLY A 146 -8.77 4.92 23.59
CA GLY A 146 -7.96 6.05 24.03
C GLY A 146 -8.30 7.33 23.27
N GLU A 147 -8.51 7.23 21.96
CA GLU A 147 -8.97 8.38 21.15
C GLU A 147 -10.33 8.89 21.63
N LYS A 148 -11.32 8.00 21.79
CA LYS A 148 -12.68 8.36 22.25
C LYS A 148 -12.71 8.97 23.65
N ALA A 149 -11.77 8.56 24.51
CA ALA A 149 -11.58 9.15 25.83
C ALA A 149 -10.85 10.50 25.79
N GLY A 150 -10.43 10.98 24.62
CA GLY A 150 -9.73 12.25 24.46
C GLY A 150 -8.30 12.24 24.98
N ARG A 151 -7.68 11.06 25.10
CA ARG A 151 -6.26 10.94 25.47
C ARG A 151 -5.38 11.34 24.29
N ASN A 152 -4.06 11.44 24.51
CA ASN A 152 -3.06 11.74 23.48
C ASN A 152 -1.98 10.65 23.33
N ASP A 153 -2.11 9.52 24.04
CA ASP A 153 -1.15 8.41 24.10
C ASP A 153 -1.66 7.16 23.37
N PHE A 154 -2.67 7.32 22.50
CA PHE A 154 -3.40 6.21 21.88
C PHE A 154 -2.80 5.73 20.55
N GLN A 155 -1.73 6.38 20.07
CA GLN A 155 -0.98 5.94 18.89
C GLN A 155 0.43 5.52 19.32
N THR A 156 0.85 4.30 19.02
CA THR A 156 2.17 3.74 19.37
C THR A 156 2.74 2.96 18.18
N GLN A 157 4.04 2.66 18.17
CA GLN A 157 4.67 2.00 17.03
C GLN A 157 4.94 0.53 17.35
N GLY A 158 4.45 -0.36 16.49
CA GLY A 158 4.62 -1.80 16.58
C GLY A 158 5.40 -2.36 15.39
N ILE A 159 5.90 -3.59 15.56
CA ILE A 159 6.53 -4.35 14.49
C ILE A 159 5.98 -5.76 14.38
N ALA A 160 6.02 -6.30 13.16
CA ALA A 160 5.75 -7.69 12.83
C ALA A 160 6.79 -8.18 11.82
N PHE A 161 7.02 -9.48 11.75
CA PHE A 161 7.97 -10.07 10.83
C PHE A 161 7.37 -11.23 10.04
N SER A 162 7.91 -11.46 8.85
CA SER A 162 7.60 -12.59 7.99
C SER A 162 8.88 -13.33 7.59
N LEU A 163 8.81 -14.66 7.59
CA LEU A 163 9.89 -15.57 7.21
C LEU A 163 9.57 -16.37 5.93
N ASP A 164 8.44 -16.07 5.29
CA ASP A 164 7.90 -16.73 4.11
C ASP A 164 7.59 -15.71 3.00
N ASN A 165 8.46 -14.69 2.89
CA ASN A 165 8.37 -13.63 1.90
C ASN A 165 7.03 -12.87 1.92
N GLY A 166 6.53 -12.54 3.11
CA GLY A 166 5.35 -11.70 3.29
C GLY A 166 4.01 -12.43 3.20
N GLU A 167 3.99 -13.77 3.07
CA GLU A 167 2.76 -14.57 3.02
C GLU A 167 2.09 -14.65 4.39
N THR A 168 2.85 -14.81 5.48
CA THR A 168 2.35 -14.76 6.86
C THR A 168 3.20 -13.86 7.75
N TRP A 169 2.54 -13.27 8.75
CA TRP A 169 3.15 -12.27 9.64
C TRP A 169 2.97 -12.64 11.11
N THR A 170 4.07 -12.55 11.86
CA THR A 170 4.08 -12.72 13.31
C THR A 170 4.36 -11.38 13.97
N LYS A 171 3.44 -10.91 14.81
CA LYS A 171 3.62 -9.68 15.59
C LYS A 171 4.65 -9.92 16.69
N TYR A 172 5.53 -8.95 16.91
CA TYR A 172 6.52 -9.03 17.99
C TYR A 172 5.83 -8.97 19.37
N GLU A 173 6.13 -9.93 20.23
CA GLU A 173 5.55 -10.02 21.58
C GLU A 173 5.90 -8.81 22.47
N GLY A 174 7.03 -8.15 22.19
CA GLY A 174 7.47 -6.96 22.92
C GLY A 174 6.87 -5.65 22.42
N ASN A 175 5.84 -5.69 21.57
CA ASN A 175 5.16 -4.48 21.11
C ASN A 175 4.46 -3.73 22.27
N PRO A 176 4.34 -2.39 22.18
CA PRO A 176 4.93 -1.51 21.16
C PRO A 176 6.43 -1.28 21.35
N VAL A 177 7.17 -1.08 20.25
CA VAL A 177 8.61 -0.76 20.24
C VAL A 177 8.90 0.72 20.49
N ILE A 178 7.95 1.60 20.19
CA ILE A 178 7.99 3.02 20.59
C ILE A 178 6.62 3.35 21.21
N GLY A 179 6.63 3.67 22.50
CA GLY A 179 5.45 4.18 23.20
C GLY A 179 5.15 5.64 22.89
N ASN A 180 4.02 6.12 23.39
CA ASN A 180 3.60 7.52 23.26
C ASN A 180 3.03 7.98 24.60
N THR A 181 3.34 9.20 25.00
CA THR A 181 2.95 9.75 26.30
C THR A 181 1.95 10.89 26.18
N ASP A 182 2.05 11.70 25.13
CA ASP A 182 1.37 13.00 25.08
C ASP A 182 1.16 13.57 23.66
N ILE A 183 1.50 12.82 22.61
CA ILE A 183 1.41 13.29 21.22
C ILE A 183 0.18 12.67 20.54
N ARG A 184 -0.88 13.47 20.38
CA ARG A 184 -2.17 13.00 19.83
C ARG A 184 -2.03 12.26 18.50
N ASP A 185 -1.30 12.86 17.58
CA ASP A 185 -1.06 12.35 16.24
C ASP A 185 0.40 11.87 16.17
N PHE A 186 0.63 10.58 16.40
CA PHE A 186 1.96 9.99 16.49
C PHE A 186 2.00 8.69 15.68
N ARG A 187 2.23 8.81 14.36
CA ARG A 187 1.95 7.74 13.42
C ARG A 187 2.77 7.75 12.15
N ASP A 188 2.60 6.68 11.40
CA ASP A 188 3.08 6.44 10.04
C ASP A 188 4.62 6.30 9.96
N PRO A 189 5.21 5.30 10.62
CA PRO A 189 6.66 5.10 10.60
C PRO A 189 7.15 4.66 9.22
N LYS A 190 8.00 5.47 8.58
CA LYS A 190 8.85 5.05 7.47
C LYS A 190 10.23 4.67 7.98
N VAL A 191 10.65 3.43 7.72
CA VAL A 191 11.98 2.94 8.06
C VAL A 191 12.78 2.61 6.81
N PHE A 192 14.07 2.93 6.84
CA PHE A 192 15.06 2.49 5.85
C PHE A 192 16.41 2.19 6.53
N TRP A 193 17.30 1.50 5.83
CA TRP A 193 18.66 1.24 6.28
C TRP A 193 19.64 2.30 5.75
N ASP A 194 20.37 2.95 6.65
CA ASP A 194 21.45 3.89 6.32
C ASP A 194 22.76 3.11 6.20
N GLU A 195 23.10 2.69 4.98
CA GLU A 195 24.29 1.87 4.68
C GLU A 195 25.59 2.52 5.16
N GLU A 196 25.73 3.83 5.00
CA GLU A 196 26.94 4.57 5.36
C GLU A 196 27.23 4.50 6.87
N ARG A 197 26.18 4.44 7.68
CA ARG A 197 26.25 4.47 9.14
C ARG A 197 25.86 3.15 9.80
N SER A 198 25.47 2.16 9.00
CA SER A 198 25.06 0.81 9.41
C SER A 198 24.00 0.82 10.50
N LYS A 199 22.89 1.52 10.26
CA LYS A 199 21.77 1.62 11.21
C LYS A 199 20.43 1.80 10.51
N TRP A 200 19.36 1.41 11.19
CA TRP A 200 18.01 1.72 10.78
C TRP A 200 17.69 3.17 11.13
N VAL A 201 17.01 3.87 10.23
CA VAL A 201 16.49 5.23 10.44
C VAL A 201 14.99 5.20 10.27
N MET A 202 14.27 5.83 11.19
CA MET A 202 12.82 6.01 11.12
C MET A 202 12.46 7.49 11.00
N ALA A 203 11.63 7.83 10.02
CA ALA A 203 10.85 9.06 10.01
C ALA A 203 9.43 8.76 10.53
N LEU A 204 8.99 9.50 11.53
CA LEU A 204 7.70 9.31 12.19
C LEU A 204 7.03 10.66 12.42
N VAL A 205 5.76 10.81 12.06
CA VAL A 205 5.07 12.07 12.33
C VAL A 205 4.68 12.16 13.80
N ALA A 206 4.85 13.37 14.35
CA ALA A 206 4.41 13.79 15.67
C ALA A 206 3.58 15.09 15.57
N GLY A 207 2.36 14.99 15.06
CA GLY A 207 1.43 16.10 14.87
C GLY A 207 1.73 16.90 13.63
N ASP A 208 2.58 17.90 13.77
CA ASP A 208 2.89 18.92 12.76
C ASP A 208 4.35 18.91 12.32
N HIS A 209 5.10 17.89 12.72
CA HIS A 209 6.51 17.74 12.38
C HIS A 209 6.89 16.26 12.33
N VAL A 210 8.05 15.98 11.73
CA VAL A 210 8.66 14.65 11.72
C VAL A 210 9.67 14.55 12.85
N LYS A 211 9.66 13.42 13.56
CA LYS A 211 10.72 12.97 14.45
C LYS A 211 11.54 11.90 13.74
N LEU A 212 12.86 12.03 13.81
CA LEU A 212 13.82 11.10 13.23
C LEU A 212 14.45 10.26 14.34
N TYR A 213 14.44 8.94 14.19
CA TYR A 213 15.01 8.00 15.15
C TYR A 213 16.05 7.10 14.48
N ASP A 214 16.95 6.52 15.27
CA ASP A 214 17.74 5.37 14.84
C ASP A 214 17.55 4.12 15.71
N SER A 215 17.85 2.97 15.12
CA SER A 215 17.93 1.68 15.81
C SER A 215 19.03 0.82 15.21
N SER A 216 19.66 -0.03 16.03
CA SER A 216 20.54 -1.09 15.56
C SER A 216 19.81 -2.43 15.35
N ASN A 217 18.55 -2.57 15.78
CA ASN A 217 17.86 -3.87 15.83
C ASN A 217 16.34 -3.82 15.53
N LEU A 218 15.81 -2.68 15.08
CA LEU A 218 14.38 -2.40 14.84
C LEU A 218 13.47 -2.44 16.09
N LYS A 219 14.00 -2.78 17.26
CA LYS A 219 13.26 -2.93 18.53
C LYS A 219 13.51 -1.76 19.47
N ASP A 220 14.77 -1.37 19.62
CA ASP A 220 15.19 -0.29 20.50
C ASP A 220 15.46 0.96 19.67
N TRP A 221 14.68 2.01 19.88
CA TRP A 221 14.76 3.25 19.11
C TRP A 221 15.23 4.42 19.95
N ARG A 222 16.12 5.22 19.38
CA ARG A 222 16.63 6.46 19.98
C ARG A 222 16.25 7.65 19.11
N LEU A 223 15.62 8.65 19.72
CA LEU A 223 15.33 9.92 19.04
C LEU A 223 16.63 10.64 18.68
N LEU A 224 16.75 11.08 17.43
CA LEU A 224 17.89 11.82 16.89
C LEU A 224 17.58 13.32 16.79
N SER A 225 16.57 13.68 15.99
CA SER A 225 16.22 15.07 15.71
C SER A 225 14.75 15.22 15.35
N GLU A 226 14.32 16.45 15.11
CA GLU A 226 12.99 16.81 14.63
C GLU A 226 13.12 17.76 13.43
N PHE A 227 12.18 17.70 12.49
CA PHE A 227 12.12 18.60 11.32
C PHE A 227 10.67 18.99 11.05
N GLY A 228 10.43 20.28 10.75
CA GLY A 228 9.14 20.71 10.18
C GLY A 228 8.36 21.75 10.97
N LYS A 229 8.53 21.90 12.29
CA LYS A 229 7.66 22.76 13.14
C LYS A 229 7.42 24.19 12.62
N GLU A 230 8.39 24.78 11.95
CA GLU A 230 8.34 26.15 11.44
C GLU A 230 8.42 26.22 9.90
N VAL A 231 8.44 25.08 9.21
CA VAL A 231 8.68 24.99 7.76
C VAL A 231 7.82 23.91 7.11
N GLY A 232 7.14 24.27 6.02
CA GLY A 232 6.18 23.41 5.35
C GLY A 232 4.76 23.94 5.41
N ALA A 233 3.86 23.28 4.69
CA ALA A 233 2.43 23.49 4.84
C ALA A 233 1.96 22.93 6.19
N HIS A 234 1.17 23.72 6.92
CA HIS A 234 0.65 23.40 8.26
C HIS A 234 -0.87 23.60 8.33
N GLY A 235 -1.57 23.42 7.21
CA GLY A 235 -3.03 23.56 7.13
C GLY A 235 -3.81 22.46 7.86
N GLY A 236 -3.14 21.39 8.28
CA GLY A 236 -3.71 20.21 8.93
C GLY A 236 -2.61 19.31 9.48
N VAL A 237 -2.98 18.07 9.80
CA VAL A 237 -2.07 17.11 10.44
C VAL A 237 -1.10 16.58 9.41
N TRP A 238 0.19 16.48 9.76
CA TRP A 238 1.18 15.80 8.95
C TRP A 238 0.94 14.28 9.05
N GLU A 239 1.17 13.55 7.97
CA GLU A 239 0.96 12.10 7.88
C GLU A 239 1.98 11.50 6.90
N CYS A 240 2.18 10.19 6.95
CA CYS A 240 2.93 9.41 5.94
C CYS A 240 4.25 10.07 5.49
N PRO A 241 5.23 10.24 6.39
CA PRO A 241 6.55 10.73 6.03
C PRO A 241 7.31 9.69 5.19
N ASP A 242 8.19 10.14 4.30
CA ASP A 242 9.15 9.25 3.63
C ASP A 242 10.48 9.95 3.36
N LEU A 243 11.57 9.44 3.94
CA LEU A 243 12.91 10.00 3.78
C LEU A 243 13.77 9.05 2.93
N PHE A 244 14.26 9.54 1.80
CA PHE A 244 15.10 8.75 0.88
C PHE A 244 16.09 9.62 0.13
N LYS A 245 17.12 8.98 -0.41
CA LYS A 245 18.16 9.62 -1.21
C LYS A 245 17.87 9.48 -2.70
N LEU A 246 18.16 10.52 -3.48
CA LEU A 246 18.12 10.56 -4.94
C LEU A 246 19.43 11.12 -5.50
N LYS A 247 19.82 10.66 -6.69
CA LYS A 247 20.93 11.23 -7.47
C LYS A 247 20.38 12.36 -8.34
N VAL A 248 20.99 13.55 -8.24
CA VAL A 248 20.60 14.68 -9.07
C VAL A 248 21.00 14.40 -10.52
N GLU A 249 20.02 14.48 -11.43
CA GLU A 249 20.21 14.21 -12.86
C GLU A 249 21.42 14.94 -13.45
N GLU A 250 22.15 14.24 -14.32
CA GLU A 250 23.35 14.76 -15.00
C GLU A 250 24.49 15.24 -14.07
N SER A 251 24.49 14.80 -12.80
CA SER A 251 25.54 15.13 -11.82
C SER A 251 25.94 13.93 -10.97
N GLU A 252 27.01 14.05 -10.18
CA GLU A 252 27.37 13.08 -9.12
C GLU A 252 26.86 13.53 -7.74
N GLU A 253 26.06 14.60 -7.68
CA GLU A 253 25.46 15.07 -6.43
C GLU A 253 24.30 14.16 -6.03
N GLU A 254 24.22 13.84 -4.74
CA GLU A 254 23.09 13.17 -4.14
C GLU A 254 22.37 14.13 -3.19
N LYS A 255 21.04 14.09 -3.20
CA LYS A 255 20.19 14.83 -2.28
C LYS A 255 19.24 13.91 -1.56
N TRP A 256 18.86 14.33 -0.36
CA TRP A 256 17.82 13.66 0.41
C TRP A 256 16.49 14.37 0.18
N VAL A 257 15.43 13.59 0.04
CA VAL A 257 14.06 14.06 -0.11
C VAL A 257 13.26 13.56 1.08
N LEU A 258 12.57 14.47 1.75
CA LEU A 258 11.56 14.15 2.75
C LEU A 258 10.19 14.45 2.17
N LEU A 259 9.37 13.41 1.94
CA LEU A 259 7.95 13.53 1.68
C LEU A 259 7.20 13.64 3.00
N VAL A 260 6.12 14.42 3.02
CA VAL A 260 5.15 14.46 4.11
C VAL A 260 3.75 14.69 3.52
N SER A 261 2.81 13.82 3.86
CA SER A 261 1.40 14.02 3.53
C SER A 261 0.72 14.96 4.52
N ILE A 262 -0.31 15.68 4.11
CA ILE A 262 -1.08 16.58 4.97
C ILE A 262 -2.58 16.54 4.68
N ASN A 263 -3.38 16.48 5.73
CA ASN A 263 -4.83 16.57 5.65
C ASN A 263 -5.44 17.28 6.89
N PRO A 264 -6.34 18.27 6.70
CA PRO A 264 -6.58 19.02 5.47
C PRO A 264 -5.43 19.99 5.14
N GLY A 265 -5.51 20.73 4.03
CA GLY A 265 -4.58 21.84 3.74
C GLY A 265 -3.81 21.73 2.43
N ALA A 266 -4.15 20.77 1.57
CA ALA A 266 -3.60 20.66 0.24
C ALA A 266 -4.02 21.83 -0.68
N PRO A 267 -3.25 22.13 -1.76
CA PRO A 267 -3.49 23.29 -2.64
C PRO A 267 -4.89 23.34 -3.24
N ASN A 268 -5.46 22.17 -3.53
CA ASN A 268 -6.79 22.03 -4.13
C ASN A 268 -7.84 21.45 -3.16
N GLY A 269 -7.64 21.66 -1.86
CA GLY A 269 -8.56 21.26 -0.80
C GLY A 269 -8.39 19.80 -0.37
N GLY A 270 -8.75 19.53 0.89
CA GLY A 270 -8.57 18.25 1.53
C GLY A 270 -7.09 17.86 1.64
N SER A 271 -6.76 16.68 1.12
CA SER A 271 -5.50 15.97 1.36
C SER A 271 -4.51 16.05 0.19
N GLY A 272 -3.21 16.09 0.49
CA GLY A 272 -2.12 16.14 -0.51
C GLY A 272 -0.74 15.85 0.09
N THR A 273 0.30 15.77 -0.75
CA THR A 273 1.66 15.41 -0.31
C THR A 273 2.66 16.50 -0.68
N GLN A 274 3.32 17.07 0.34
CA GLN A 274 4.42 18.01 0.20
C GLN A 274 5.77 17.30 0.27
N TYR A 275 6.84 17.96 -0.20
CA TYR A 275 8.19 17.46 -0.09
C TYR A 275 9.22 18.57 0.16
N PHE A 276 10.38 18.16 0.65
CA PHE A 276 11.55 18.99 0.90
C PHE A 276 12.78 18.29 0.31
N VAL A 277 13.61 19.04 -0.42
CA VAL A 277 14.93 18.60 -0.89
C VAL A 277 15.98 19.18 0.04
N GLY A 278 16.91 18.34 0.48
CA GLY A 278 17.86 18.70 1.52
C GLY A 278 19.00 17.69 1.67
N ASP A 279 19.61 17.72 2.85
CA ASP A 279 20.75 16.90 3.21
C ASP A 279 20.47 16.15 4.52
N TRP A 280 20.95 14.91 4.62
CA TRP A 280 20.89 14.05 5.81
C TRP A 280 22.31 13.69 6.25
N ASP A 281 22.64 14.00 7.50
CA ASP A 281 23.98 13.73 8.06
C ASP A 281 24.05 12.46 8.92
N GLY A 282 22.95 11.70 9.01
CA GLY A 282 22.78 10.57 9.92
C GLY A 282 22.07 10.89 11.24
N THR A 283 21.85 12.17 11.53
CA THR A 283 21.18 12.65 12.74
C THR A 283 20.08 13.64 12.41
N THR A 284 20.35 14.59 11.52
CA THR A 284 19.46 15.70 11.18
C THR A 284 19.20 15.74 9.68
N PHE A 285 17.93 15.88 9.30
CA PHE A 285 17.54 16.31 7.96
C PHE A 285 17.46 17.84 7.92
N SER A 286 18.12 18.46 6.95
CA SER A 286 18.15 19.91 6.81
C SER A 286 17.76 20.31 5.39
N SER A 287 16.96 21.36 5.25
CA SER A 287 16.51 21.90 3.97
C SER A 287 16.42 23.42 4.04
N ASN A 288 16.79 24.08 2.93
CA ASN A 288 16.56 25.52 2.74
C ASN A 288 15.24 25.81 1.99
N GLN A 289 14.50 24.76 1.63
CA GLN A 289 13.22 24.85 0.93
C GLN A 289 12.09 25.09 1.93
N SER A 290 11.09 25.89 1.54
CA SER A 290 9.88 26.04 2.34
C SER A 290 8.99 24.80 2.29
N HIS A 291 8.73 24.28 1.09
CA HIS A 291 8.12 23.00 0.70
C HIS A 291 7.71 23.14 -0.78
N GLU A 292 7.52 22.02 -1.45
CA GLU A 292 6.87 21.93 -2.77
C GLU A 292 5.84 20.80 -2.73
N TRP A 293 4.92 20.76 -3.69
CA TRP A 293 3.89 19.71 -3.77
C TRP A 293 4.27 18.66 -4.81
N ILE A 294 4.23 17.38 -4.43
CA ILE A 294 4.59 16.28 -5.36
C ILE A 294 3.51 16.05 -6.43
N ASP A 295 2.30 16.53 -6.18
CA ASP A 295 1.18 16.49 -7.09
C ASP A 295 0.25 17.66 -6.79
N LEU A 296 -0.20 18.36 -7.84
CA LEU A 296 -1.17 19.46 -7.70
C LEU A 296 -2.61 18.97 -7.91
N GLY A 297 -2.83 17.70 -8.26
CA GLY A 297 -4.16 17.10 -8.33
C GLY A 297 -4.83 17.00 -6.97
N ARG A 298 -6.12 16.63 -6.96
CA ARG A 298 -6.85 16.38 -5.71
C ARG A 298 -6.67 14.96 -5.17
N ASP A 299 -6.35 14.01 -6.04
CA ASP A 299 -6.43 12.57 -5.75
C ASP A 299 -5.05 11.90 -5.80
N ASN A 300 -4.12 12.39 -4.96
CA ASN A 300 -2.81 11.77 -4.74
C ASN A 300 -2.33 12.07 -3.31
N TYR A 301 -2.59 11.14 -2.39
CA TYR A 301 -2.35 11.29 -0.96
C TYR A 301 -1.59 10.11 -0.36
N ALA A 302 -1.02 10.30 0.85
CA ALA A 302 -0.31 9.25 1.58
C ALA A 302 0.79 8.59 0.73
N GLY A 303 1.41 9.39 -0.12
CA GLY A 303 2.32 8.91 -1.14
C GLY A 303 3.67 8.54 -0.55
N VAL A 304 4.06 7.27 -0.68
CA VAL A 304 5.32 6.75 -0.17
C VAL A 304 6.02 5.89 -1.22
N THR A 305 7.27 5.54 -0.94
CA THR A 305 8.15 4.85 -1.86
C THR A 305 8.46 3.42 -1.43
N PHE A 306 8.75 2.57 -2.41
CA PHE A 306 9.21 1.21 -2.15
C PHE A 306 10.62 1.21 -1.55
N ASN A 307 10.80 0.36 -0.54
CA ASN A 307 12.12 -0.03 -0.06
C ASN A 307 12.69 -1.17 -0.91
N ASN A 308 14.03 -1.24 -0.96
CA ASN A 308 14.79 -2.35 -1.54
C ASN A 308 14.53 -2.63 -3.03
N VAL A 309 14.09 -1.62 -3.79
CA VAL A 309 13.95 -1.70 -5.25
C VAL A 309 15.34 -1.81 -5.91
N PRO A 310 15.50 -2.63 -6.97
CA PRO A 310 16.76 -2.72 -7.70
C PRO A 310 17.12 -1.43 -8.47
N ASP A 311 18.39 -1.35 -8.88
CA ASP A 311 18.94 -0.33 -9.78
C ASP A 311 18.87 1.12 -9.25
N ASP A 312 18.85 1.30 -7.93
CA ASP A 312 18.80 2.60 -7.24
C ASP A 312 17.62 3.50 -7.67
N THR A 313 16.59 2.92 -8.31
CA THR A 313 15.38 3.64 -8.69
C THR A 313 14.46 3.82 -7.49
N ARG A 314 13.81 4.98 -7.41
CA ARG A 314 12.84 5.26 -6.35
C ARG A 314 11.43 5.26 -6.93
N LYS A 315 10.64 4.27 -6.54
CA LYS A 315 9.27 4.08 -7.04
C LYS A 315 8.28 4.59 -6.01
N PHE A 316 7.50 5.60 -6.40
CA PHE A 316 6.46 6.24 -5.59
C PHE A 316 5.08 5.72 -5.99
N ILE A 317 4.20 5.51 -5.02
CA ILE A 317 2.77 5.24 -5.21
C ILE A 317 1.98 6.00 -4.15
N GLY A 318 0.82 6.53 -4.52
CA GLY A 318 -0.09 7.21 -3.60
C GLY A 318 -1.49 6.61 -3.61
N TRP A 319 -2.29 6.95 -2.60
CA TRP A 319 -3.71 6.70 -2.59
C TRP A 319 -4.43 7.69 -3.52
N MET A 320 -5.12 7.17 -4.53
CA MET A 320 -5.82 7.95 -5.55
C MET A 320 -7.23 8.34 -5.09
N SER A 321 -7.30 9.15 -4.04
CA SER A 321 -8.52 9.81 -3.58
C SER A 321 -8.21 11.02 -2.72
N ASN A 322 -9.25 11.66 -2.18
CA ASN A 322 -9.14 12.80 -1.29
C ASN A 322 -10.06 12.64 -0.09
N TRP A 323 -9.55 12.95 1.10
CA TRP A 323 -10.32 12.82 2.34
C TRP A 323 -11.63 13.62 2.37
N ASP A 324 -11.76 14.70 1.59
CA ASP A 324 -13.01 15.49 1.49
C ASP A 324 -14.20 14.65 1.03
N TYR A 325 -13.98 13.63 0.20
CA TYR A 325 -15.07 12.88 -0.46
C TYR A 325 -14.83 11.38 -0.61
N ALA A 326 -13.67 10.84 -0.20
CA ALA A 326 -13.31 9.45 -0.43
C ALA A 326 -14.38 8.45 0.04
N GLN A 327 -15.05 8.73 1.16
CA GLN A 327 -16.12 7.90 1.73
C GLN A 327 -17.48 8.01 1.02
N SER A 328 -17.62 8.86 0.01
CA SER A 328 -18.90 9.13 -0.68
C SER A 328 -18.83 8.99 -2.20
N THR A 329 -17.74 8.43 -2.73
CA THR A 329 -17.62 8.10 -4.16
C THR A 329 -18.70 7.11 -4.61
N PRO A 330 -19.11 7.14 -5.90
CA PRO A 330 -20.27 6.39 -6.40
C PRO A 330 -20.01 4.89 -6.67
N THR A 331 -18.97 4.31 -6.07
CA THR A 331 -18.70 2.87 -6.09
C THR A 331 -19.41 2.18 -4.91
N LYS A 332 -19.76 0.89 -5.06
CA LYS A 332 -20.67 0.19 -4.12
C LYS A 332 -20.07 -1.07 -3.49
N GLY A 333 -19.29 -1.84 -4.24
CA GLY A 333 -18.64 -3.06 -3.75
C GLY A 333 -17.23 -2.82 -3.23
N TRP A 334 -16.61 -1.72 -3.62
CA TRP A 334 -15.25 -1.30 -3.26
C TRP A 334 -15.17 0.23 -3.24
N ARG A 335 -14.12 0.77 -2.64
CA ARG A 335 -13.73 2.17 -2.71
C ARG A 335 -12.22 2.30 -2.76
N SER A 336 -11.79 3.34 -3.47
CA SER A 336 -10.40 3.76 -3.65
C SER A 336 -9.54 2.88 -4.56
N ALA A 337 -8.55 3.52 -5.16
CA ALA A 337 -7.50 2.88 -5.94
C ALA A 337 -6.15 3.50 -5.55
N MET A 338 -5.05 2.85 -5.92
CA MET A 338 -3.74 3.48 -5.89
C MET A 338 -3.50 4.28 -7.17
N THR A 339 -2.59 5.24 -7.14
CA THR A 339 -2.04 5.83 -8.37
C THR A 339 -1.21 4.78 -9.12
N LEU A 340 -0.87 5.05 -10.37
CA LEU A 340 0.21 4.29 -11.01
C LEU A 340 1.53 4.53 -10.25
N PRO A 341 2.36 3.49 -10.08
CA PRO A 341 3.72 3.67 -9.62
C PRO A 341 4.51 4.54 -10.60
N ARG A 342 5.26 5.50 -10.08
CA ARG A 342 6.11 6.40 -10.87
C ARG A 342 7.53 6.43 -10.30
N ASP A 343 8.51 6.51 -11.18
CA ASP A 343 9.87 6.83 -10.76
C ASP A 343 9.92 8.31 -10.33
N VAL A 344 10.67 8.59 -9.26
CA VAL A 344 11.04 9.94 -8.85
C VAL A 344 12.55 10.08 -8.99
N THR A 345 13.01 11.16 -9.64
CA THR A 345 14.41 11.44 -9.96
C THR A 345 14.86 12.79 -9.41
#